data_AF-A0A1F3LDC1-F1
#
_entry.id   AF-A0A1F3LDC1-F1
#
_cell.length_a   1.000
_cell.length_b   1.000
_cell.length_c   1.000
_cell.angle_alpha   90.00
_cell.angle_beta   90.00
_cell.angle_gamma   90.00
#
_symmetry.space_group_name_H-M   'P 1'
#
loop_
_entity.id
_entity.type
_entity.pdbx_description
1 polymer ?
#
loop_
_entity_poly.entity_id
_entity_poly.type
_entity_poly.pdbx_seq_one_letter_code
_entity_poly.pdbx_strand_id
1 'polypeptide(L)'
;MIEINVKQELTLKIFANKYLFEQWMRQIFYLNDSLNKEYDTIYQNQYYILIYNLLTEGKTYTEETIESINGCKNHYLIKFYDRLYKAILELKSILKDDEYNYLEYRRHGSCHIFQDSYEIIQDNGKIKEKRKNVNIFELKQDLQDVIARYNGDKGFDIYLTKTFYPILCTLYAELTSIHLEEKKNGVVQNFL
;
A
#
# COMPACT_ATOMS: atom_id res chain seq x y z
N MET A 1 15.08 -31.12 -21.21
CA MET A 1 14.45 -31.41 -19.89
C MET A 1 14.64 -30.30 -18.84
N ILE A 2 15.29 -29.16 -19.15
CA ILE A 2 15.55 -28.07 -18.18
C ILE A 2 14.51 -26.92 -18.29
N GLU A 3 13.98 -26.64 -19.48
CA GLU A 3 13.00 -25.55 -19.70
C GLU A 3 11.63 -25.76 -19.03
N ILE A 4 11.20 -27.01 -18.84
CA ILE A 4 9.90 -27.33 -18.22
C ILE A 4 9.88 -26.91 -16.75
N ASN A 5 11.02 -26.93 -16.07
CA ASN A 5 11.13 -26.59 -14.65
C ASN A 5 11.03 -25.08 -14.41
N VAL A 6 11.73 -24.28 -15.23
CA VAL A 6 11.74 -22.80 -15.11
C VAL A 6 10.34 -22.21 -15.37
N LYS A 7 9.63 -22.72 -16.38
CA LYS A 7 8.27 -22.23 -16.70
C LYS A 7 7.26 -22.54 -15.59
N GLN A 8 7.39 -23.70 -14.95
CA GLN A 8 6.53 -24.09 -13.82
C GLN A 8 6.82 -23.23 -12.57
N GLU A 9 8.10 -23.02 -12.23
CA GLU A 9 8.51 -22.15 -11.13
C GLU A 9 8.02 -20.71 -11.33
N LEU A 10 8.14 -20.16 -12.54
CA LEU A 10 7.61 -18.84 -12.87
C LEU A 10 6.10 -18.75 -12.70
N THR A 11 5.36 -19.77 -13.16
CA THR A 11 3.90 -19.82 -13.03
C THR A 11 3.48 -19.87 -11.57
N LEU A 12 4.15 -20.68 -10.75
CA LEU A 12 3.90 -20.78 -9.31
C LEU A 12 4.19 -19.46 -8.59
N LYS A 13 5.29 -18.79 -8.95
CA LYS A 13 5.65 -17.48 -8.38
C LYS A 13 4.59 -16.42 -8.68
N ILE A 14 4.11 -16.36 -9.93
CA ILE A 14 3.05 -15.42 -10.33
C ILE A 14 1.76 -15.69 -9.53
N PHE A 15 1.38 -16.97 -9.41
CA PHE A 15 0.20 -17.36 -8.65
C PHE A 15 0.33 -17.01 -7.15
N ALA A 16 1.48 -17.29 -6.55
CA ALA A 16 1.76 -16.98 -5.15
C ALA A 16 1.72 -15.46 -4.90
N ASN A 17 2.34 -14.66 -5.76
CA ASN A 17 2.34 -13.20 -5.65
C ASN A 17 0.93 -12.62 -5.77
N LYS A 18 0.12 -13.13 -6.71
CA LYS A 18 -1.29 -12.74 -6.84
C LYS A 18 -2.05 -13.01 -5.53
N TYR A 19 -1.91 -14.22 -4.99
CA TYR A 19 -2.60 -14.59 -3.75
C TYR A 19 -2.16 -13.70 -2.58
N LEU A 20 -0.86 -13.48 -2.41
CA LEU A 20 -0.33 -12.60 -1.34
C LEU A 20 -0.88 -11.18 -1.46
N PHE A 21 -0.93 -10.65 -2.68
CA PHE A 21 -1.46 -9.31 -2.93
C PHE A 21 -2.95 -9.20 -2.63
N GLU A 22 -3.75 -10.20 -3.01
CA GLU A 22 -5.17 -10.28 -2.65
C GLU A 22 -5.37 -10.36 -1.12
N GLN A 23 -4.53 -11.12 -0.41
CA GLN A 23 -4.58 -11.18 1.05
C GLN A 23 -4.22 -9.84 1.70
N TRP A 24 -3.27 -9.10 1.15
CA TRP A 24 -2.98 -7.73 1.59
C TRP A 24 -4.18 -6.81 1.38
N MET A 25 -4.83 -6.85 0.22
CA MET A 25 -6.01 -6.03 -0.05
C MET A 25 -7.15 -6.33 0.94
N ARG A 26 -7.40 -7.60 1.27
CA ARG A 26 -8.39 -7.97 2.30
C ARG A 26 -8.07 -7.36 3.66
N GLN A 27 -6.82 -7.42 4.09
CA GLN A 27 -6.40 -6.83 5.36
C GLN A 27 -6.58 -5.32 5.34
N ILE A 28 -6.26 -4.65 4.23
CA ILE A 28 -6.48 -3.20 4.07
C ILE A 28 -7.97 -2.88 4.21
N PHE A 29 -8.86 -3.60 3.52
CA PHE A 29 -10.30 -3.34 3.62
C PHE A 29 -10.85 -3.58 5.03
N TYR A 30 -10.40 -4.65 5.69
CA TYR A 30 -10.79 -4.96 7.06
C TYR A 30 -10.34 -3.88 8.05
N LEU A 31 -9.06 -3.46 7.97
CA LEU A 31 -8.52 -2.43 8.85
C LEU A 31 -9.15 -1.06 8.57
N ASN A 32 -9.41 -0.74 7.31
CA ASN A 32 -10.09 0.49 6.93
C ASN A 32 -11.49 0.60 7.56
N ASP A 33 -12.27 -0.47 7.53
CA ASP A 33 -13.58 -0.52 8.18
C ASP A 33 -13.46 -0.49 9.71
N SER A 34 -12.53 -1.25 10.28
CA SER A 34 -12.33 -1.34 11.74
C SER A 34 -11.89 0.00 12.33
N LEU A 35 -10.88 0.65 11.73
CA LEU A 35 -10.33 1.92 12.20
C LEU A 35 -11.29 3.10 12.01
N ASN A 36 -12.20 3.03 11.04
CA ASN A 36 -13.24 4.04 10.87
C ASN A 36 -14.34 3.93 11.95
N LYS A 37 -14.56 2.74 12.51
CA LYS A 37 -15.50 2.51 13.61
C LYS A 37 -14.88 2.89 14.96
N GLU A 38 -13.68 2.43 15.21
CA GLU A 38 -12.99 2.63 16.48
C GLU A 38 -11.48 2.74 16.28
N TYR A 39 -10.88 3.69 17.00
CA TYR A 39 -9.43 3.86 16.97
C TYR A 39 -8.75 2.75 17.78
N ASP A 40 -7.84 2.03 17.13
CA ASP A 40 -6.97 1.05 17.77
C ASP A 40 -5.52 1.24 17.26
N THR A 41 -4.58 1.41 18.19
CA THR A 41 -3.18 1.71 17.85
C THR A 41 -2.47 0.53 17.20
N ILE A 42 -2.80 -0.71 17.55
CA ILE A 42 -2.19 -1.90 16.93
C ILE A 42 -2.68 -2.01 15.48
N TYR A 43 -3.98 -1.83 15.27
CA TYR A 43 -4.56 -1.85 13.93
C TYR A 43 -4.02 -0.70 13.08
N GLN A 44 -3.86 0.48 13.67
CA GLN A 44 -3.28 1.64 12.98
C GLN A 44 -1.84 1.39 12.54
N ASN A 45 -1.02 0.76 13.39
CA ASN A 45 0.37 0.40 13.03
C ASN A 45 0.40 -0.61 11.87
N GLN A 46 -0.45 -1.63 11.89
CA GLN A 46 -0.56 -2.58 10.77
C GLN A 46 -1.07 -1.87 9.50
N TYR A 47 -2.03 -0.96 9.64
CA TYR A 47 -2.58 -0.19 8.54
C TYR A 47 -1.52 0.66 7.85
N TYR A 48 -0.61 1.30 8.60
CA TYR A 48 0.52 2.02 8.03
C TYR A 48 1.42 1.15 7.15
N ILE A 49 1.74 -0.05 7.62
CA ILE A 49 2.57 -0.99 6.87
C ILE A 49 1.90 -1.35 5.55
N LEU A 50 0.63 -1.76 5.61
CA LEU A 50 -0.09 -2.24 4.44
C LEU A 50 -0.36 -1.12 3.43
N ILE A 51 -0.77 0.06 3.88
CA ILE A 51 -1.03 1.21 3.01
C ILE A 51 0.26 1.68 2.34
N TYR A 52 1.36 1.85 3.10
CA TYR A 52 2.62 2.28 2.51
C TYR A 52 3.13 1.25 1.48
N ASN A 53 3.03 -0.05 1.78
CA ASN A 53 3.40 -1.10 0.84
C ASN A 53 2.48 -1.15 -0.38
N LEU A 54 1.18 -0.89 -0.24
CA LEU A 54 0.25 -0.78 -1.37
C LEU A 54 0.65 0.37 -2.31
N LEU A 55 0.98 1.53 -1.75
CA LEU A 55 1.35 2.74 -2.54
C LEU A 55 2.74 2.64 -3.18
N THR A 56 3.58 1.69 -2.74
CA THR A 56 4.93 1.47 -3.27
C THR A 56 4.99 0.18 -4.08
N GLU A 57 5.23 -0.95 -3.42
CA GLU A 57 5.39 -2.27 -4.05
C GLU A 57 4.10 -2.72 -4.75
N GLY A 58 2.94 -2.48 -4.13
CA GLY A 58 1.63 -2.82 -4.70
C GLY A 58 1.33 -2.06 -5.99
N LYS A 59 1.75 -0.78 -6.08
CA LYS A 59 1.65 0.01 -7.30
C LYS A 59 2.45 -0.61 -8.42
N THR A 60 3.74 -0.88 -8.19
CA THR A 60 4.64 -1.49 -9.19
C THR A 60 4.10 -2.85 -9.66
N TYR A 61 3.70 -3.71 -8.72
CA TYR A 61 3.10 -5.00 -9.06
C TYR A 61 1.84 -4.86 -9.92
N THR A 62 0.98 -3.89 -9.60
CA THR A 62 -0.26 -3.63 -10.34
C THR A 62 0.05 -3.15 -11.76
N GLU A 63 1.02 -2.24 -11.93
CA GLU A 63 1.47 -1.74 -13.24
C GLU A 63 2.02 -2.87 -14.12
N GLU A 64 2.96 -3.65 -13.60
CA GLU A 64 3.54 -4.81 -14.29
C GLU A 64 2.47 -5.85 -14.65
N THR A 65 1.49 -6.05 -13.76
CA THR A 65 0.38 -6.96 -14.04
C THR A 65 -0.47 -6.45 -15.18
N ILE A 66 -0.84 -5.17 -15.20
CA ILE A 66 -1.60 -4.55 -16.31
C ILE A 66 -0.86 -4.72 -17.64
N GLU A 67 0.45 -4.47 -17.67
CA GLU A 67 1.28 -4.66 -18.86
C GLU A 67 1.25 -6.11 -19.33
N SER A 68 1.37 -7.08 -18.40
CA SER A 68 1.40 -8.51 -18.70
C SER A 68 0.05 -9.07 -19.19
N ILE A 69 -1.07 -8.48 -18.77
CA ILE A 69 -2.42 -8.91 -19.16
C ILE A 69 -2.95 -8.10 -20.35
N ASN A 70 -2.17 -7.16 -20.89
CA ASN A 70 -2.55 -6.39 -22.07
C ASN A 70 -2.75 -7.33 -23.26
N GLY A 71 -3.94 -7.31 -23.87
CA GLY A 71 -4.33 -8.27 -24.92
C GLY A 71 -4.89 -9.61 -24.41
N CYS A 72 -5.03 -9.80 -23.09
CA CYS A 72 -5.74 -10.96 -22.55
C CYS A 72 -7.24 -10.88 -22.89
N LYS A 73 -7.86 -12.04 -23.10
CA LYS A 73 -9.32 -12.14 -23.36
C LYS A 73 -10.17 -11.98 -22.11
N ASN A 74 -9.57 -12.10 -20.91
CA ASN A 74 -10.32 -11.92 -19.67
C ASN A 74 -10.48 -10.42 -19.37
N HIS A 75 -11.60 -9.85 -19.78
CA HIS A 75 -11.91 -8.44 -19.54
C HIS A 75 -12.19 -8.11 -18.06
N TYR A 76 -12.61 -9.08 -17.25
CA TYR A 76 -12.81 -8.88 -15.80
C TYR A 76 -11.48 -8.68 -15.08
N LEU A 77 -10.48 -9.50 -15.42
CA LEU A 77 -9.12 -9.36 -14.92
C LEU A 77 -8.54 -7.98 -15.25
N ILE A 78 -8.71 -7.53 -16.49
CA ILE A 78 -8.25 -6.20 -16.93
C ILE A 78 -8.98 -5.10 -16.15
N LYS A 79 -10.31 -5.17 -16.05
CA LYS A 79 -11.14 -4.20 -15.31
C LYS A 79 -10.76 -4.16 -13.82
N PHE A 80 -10.46 -5.30 -13.22
CA PHE A 80 -10.04 -5.42 -11.82
C PHE A 80 -8.74 -4.65 -11.56
N TYR A 81 -7.69 -4.97 -12.33
CA TYR A 81 -6.37 -4.36 -12.13
C TYR A 81 -6.34 -2.87 -12.54
N ASP A 82 -7.04 -2.48 -13.61
CA ASP A 82 -7.19 -1.07 -14.00
C ASP A 82 -7.87 -0.26 -12.88
N ARG A 83 -8.94 -0.80 -12.30
CA ARG A 83 -9.64 -0.11 -11.21
C ARG A 83 -8.77 0.02 -9.96
N LEU A 84 -8.06 -1.04 -9.61
CA LEU A 84 -7.13 -1.06 -8.49
C LEU A 84 -6.01 -0.04 -8.67
N TYR A 85 -5.39 -0.01 -9.85
CA TYR A 85 -4.34 0.96 -10.17
C TYR A 85 -4.84 2.41 -10.01
N LYS A 86 -6.02 2.71 -10.53
CA LYS A 86 -6.65 4.04 -10.37
C LYS A 86 -6.86 4.41 -8.91
N ALA A 87 -7.31 3.48 -8.07
CA ALA A 87 -7.47 3.74 -6.63
C ALA A 87 -6.12 3.99 -5.94
N ILE A 88 -5.06 3.25 -6.31
CA ILE A 88 -3.72 3.45 -5.75
C ILE A 88 -3.21 4.87 -6.10
N LEU A 89 -3.42 5.31 -7.34
CA LEU A 89 -3.08 6.67 -7.76
C LEU A 89 -3.90 7.73 -7.01
N GLU A 90 -5.20 7.50 -6.85
CA GLU A 90 -6.10 8.38 -6.10
C GLU A 90 -5.64 8.57 -4.65
N LEU A 91 -5.41 7.45 -3.92
CA LEU A 91 -4.88 7.47 -2.56
C LEU A 91 -3.56 8.24 -2.47
N LYS A 92 -2.64 7.98 -3.41
CA LYS A 92 -1.33 8.65 -3.43
C LYS A 92 -1.45 10.15 -3.67
N SER A 93 -2.36 10.57 -4.56
CA SER A 93 -2.55 11.98 -4.94
C SER A 93 -3.12 12.87 -3.84
N ILE A 94 -3.76 12.28 -2.83
CA ILE A 94 -4.35 13.04 -1.72
C ILE A 94 -3.31 13.44 -0.69
N LEU A 95 -2.25 12.64 -0.55
CA LEU A 95 -1.18 12.92 0.39
C LEU A 95 -0.24 13.97 -0.19
N LYS A 96 0.01 15.01 0.58
CA LYS A 96 1.16 15.88 0.34
C LYS A 96 2.47 15.11 0.54
N ASP A 97 3.57 15.64 0.01
CA ASP A 97 4.88 14.98 0.10
C ASP A 97 5.33 14.78 1.55
N ASP A 98 5.10 15.76 2.42
CA ASP A 98 5.41 15.69 3.86
C ASP A 98 4.52 14.66 4.59
N GLU A 99 3.22 14.62 4.28
CA GLU A 99 2.27 13.63 4.80
C GLU A 99 2.64 12.20 4.34
N TYR A 100 3.12 12.06 3.11
CA TYR A 100 3.61 10.78 2.59
C TYR A 100 4.94 10.35 3.22
N ASN A 101 5.86 11.29 3.45
CA ASN A 101 7.10 11.02 4.18
C ASN A 101 6.80 10.63 5.64
N TYR A 102 5.80 11.26 6.24
CA TYR A 102 5.33 10.93 7.57
C TYR A 102 4.66 9.53 7.61
N LEU A 103 3.90 9.15 6.58
CA LEU A 103 3.40 7.78 6.40
C LEU A 103 4.55 6.76 6.35
N GLU A 104 5.62 7.03 5.58
CA GLU A 104 6.82 6.16 5.56
C GLU A 104 7.47 6.06 6.93
N TYR A 105 7.59 7.19 7.64
CA TYR A 105 8.14 7.25 8.99
C TYR A 105 7.33 6.38 9.96
N ARG A 106 5.99 6.47 9.94
CA ARG A 106 5.10 5.65 10.78
C ARG A 106 5.18 4.16 10.41
N ARG A 107 5.30 3.82 9.13
CA ARG A 107 5.58 2.46 8.68
C ARG A 107 6.88 1.92 9.28
N HIS A 108 7.97 2.70 9.26
CA HIS A 108 9.23 2.26 9.88
C HIS A 108 9.10 2.08 11.39
N GLY A 109 8.39 2.99 12.08
CA GLY A 109 8.15 2.88 13.52
C GLY A 109 7.30 1.67 13.90
N SER A 110 6.51 1.15 12.95
CA SER A 110 5.69 -0.05 13.12
C SER A 110 6.45 -1.35 12.83
N CYS A 111 7.59 -1.29 12.12
CA CYS A 111 8.37 -2.47 11.72
C CYS A 111 9.70 -2.64 12.46
N HIS A 112 10.20 -1.59 13.11
CA HIS A 112 11.54 -1.57 13.70
C HIS A 112 11.47 -1.13 15.16
N ILE A 113 12.24 -1.82 16.01
CA ILE A 113 12.39 -1.45 17.42
C ILE A 113 13.14 -0.11 17.56
N PHE A 114 14.08 0.17 16.65
CA PHE A 114 14.84 1.42 16.58
C PHE A 114 14.77 2.03 15.18
N GLN A 115 14.61 3.35 15.11
CA GLN A 115 14.60 4.11 13.86
C GLN A 115 15.93 4.83 13.63
N ASP A 116 16.96 4.06 13.27
CA ASP A 116 18.33 4.53 13.09
C ASP A 116 18.56 5.42 11.85
N SER A 117 17.55 5.56 10.99
CA SER A 117 17.69 6.14 9.67
C SER A 117 16.97 7.48 9.48
N TYR A 118 16.46 8.04 10.58
CA TYR A 118 15.84 9.37 10.69
C TYR A 118 16.60 10.29 11.66
N GLU A 119 17.69 9.80 12.26
CA GLU A 119 18.55 10.54 13.16
C GLU A 119 19.90 10.81 12.52
N ILE A 120 20.56 11.89 12.96
CA ILE A 120 21.95 12.16 12.62
C ILE A 120 22.79 11.23 13.51
N ILE A 121 22.93 9.97 13.11
CA ILE A 121 23.75 9.01 13.84
C ILE A 121 25.21 9.14 13.41
N GLN A 122 26.10 9.25 14.41
CA GLN A 122 27.52 8.96 14.24
C GLN A 122 27.71 7.46 14.33
N ASP A 123 28.04 6.83 13.21
CA ASP A 123 28.63 5.50 13.20
C ASP A 123 29.99 5.63 12.49
N ASN A 124 31.08 5.33 13.20
CA ASN A 124 32.47 5.48 12.74
C ASN A 124 32.89 6.89 12.25
N GLY A 125 32.38 7.96 12.88
CA GLY A 125 32.83 9.33 12.62
C GLY A 125 32.31 9.96 11.31
N LYS A 126 31.38 9.30 10.62
CA LYS A 126 30.71 9.87 9.44
C LYS A 126 29.33 10.38 9.82
N ILE A 127 29.06 11.64 9.49
CA ILE A 127 27.74 12.26 9.66
C ILE A 127 26.87 11.82 8.47
N LYS A 128 25.78 11.10 8.76
CA LYS A 128 24.73 10.88 7.76
C LYS A 128 23.83 12.11 7.74
N GLU A 129 23.98 12.93 6.71
CA GLU A 129 23.20 14.18 6.57
C GLU A 129 22.00 14.02 5.64
N LYS A 130 21.93 12.92 4.88
CA LYS A 130 20.90 12.70 3.86
C LYS A 130 20.20 11.35 3.97
N ARG A 131 18.90 11.35 3.70
CA ARG A 131 18.07 10.16 3.46
C ARG A 131 17.34 10.35 2.13
N LYS A 132 17.46 9.40 1.20
CA LYS A 132 16.85 9.50 -0.15
C LYS A 132 17.10 10.86 -0.83
N ASN A 133 18.32 11.38 -0.70
CA ASN A 133 18.74 12.71 -1.17
C ASN A 133 18.14 13.93 -0.45
N VAL A 134 17.28 13.74 0.55
CA VAL A 134 16.72 14.81 1.40
C VAL A 134 17.60 15.02 2.63
N ASN A 135 17.79 16.27 3.06
CA ASN A 135 18.52 16.57 4.29
C ASN A 135 17.75 16.04 5.51
N ILE A 136 18.42 15.36 6.44
CA ILE A 136 17.77 14.79 7.64
C ILE A 136 17.16 15.89 8.53
N PHE A 137 17.76 17.08 8.60
CA PHE A 137 17.21 18.20 9.35
C PHE A 137 15.89 18.69 8.75
N GLU A 138 15.85 18.88 7.43
CA GLU A 138 14.62 19.24 6.70
C GLU A 138 13.54 18.18 6.90
N LEU A 139 13.90 16.89 6.75
CA LEU A 139 12.97 15.79 6.98
C LEU A 139 12.42 15.80 8.41
N LYS A 140 13.24 16.06 9.42
CA LYS A 140 12.78 16.16 10.81
C LYS A 140 11.81 17.32 11.01
N GLN A 141 12.09 18.46 10.40
CA GLN A 141 11.20 19.62 10.45
C GLN A 141 9.85 19.29 9.80
N ASP A 142 9.85 18.68 8.62
CA ASP A 142 8.63 18.25 7.92
C ASP A 142 7.79 17.31 8.79
N LEU A 143 8.42 16.33 9.45
CA LEU A 143 7.72 15.40 10.36
C LEU A 143 7.10 16.15 11.55
N GLN A 144 7.81 17.11 12.15
CA GLN A 144 7.28 17.93 13.24
C GLN A 144 6.12 18.81 12.79
N ASP A 145 6.22 19.38 11.58
CA ASP A 145 5.18 20.23 11.01
C ASP A 145 3.90 19.43 10.72
N VAL A 146 4.03 18.18 10.25
CA VAL A 146 2.89 17.26 10.12
C VAL A 146 2.26 16.97 11.48
N ILE A 147 3.05 16.60 12.49
CA ILE A 147 2.55 16.34 13.85
C ILE A 147 1.80 17.57 14.38
N ALA A 148 2.36 18.77 14.23
CA ALA A 148 1.74 20.01 14.66
C ALA A 148 0.43 20.29 13.90
N ARG A 149 0.42 20.13 12.57
CA ARG A 149 -0.75 20.35 11.70
C ARG A 149 -1.95 19.53 12.11
N TYR A 150 -1.73 18.31 12.58
CA TYR A 150 -2.79 17.38 12.93
C TYR A 150 -3.01 17.24 14.45
N ASN A 151 -2.36 18.06 15.29
CA ASN A 151 -2.46 17.98 16.76
C ASN A 151 -2.01 16.62 17.33
N GLY A 152 -0.87 16.12 16.84
CA GLY A 152 -0.26 14.88 17.29
C GLY A 152 -0.49 13.70 16.36
N ASP A 153 0.20 12.59 16.66
CA ASP A 153 0.17 11.35 15.88
C ASP A 153 -1.28 10.84 15.70
N LYS A 154 -2.05 10.77 16.79
CA LYS A 154 -3.45 10.32 16.74
C LYS A 154 -4.32 11.18 15.83
N GLY A 155 -4.06 12.48 15.76
CA GLY A 155 -4.82 13.35 14.87
C GLY A 155 -4.49 13.10 13.40
N PHE A 156 -3.23 12.79 13.08
CA PHE A 156 -2.86 12.33 11.75
C PHE A 156 -3.47 10.96 11.43
N ASP A 157 -3.49 10.03 12.40
CA ASP A 157 -4.14 8.72 12.27
C ASP A 157 -5.62 8.90 11.84
N ILE A 158 -6.36 9.77 12.55
CA ILE A 158 -7.78 10.08 12.26
C ILE A 158 -7.93 10.73 10.89
N TYR A 159 -7.07 11.70 10.54
CA TYR A 159 -7.08 12.33 9.23
C TYR A 159 -6.90 11.30 8.11
N LEU A 160 -5.87 10.46 8.21
CA LEU A 160 -5.54 9.48 7.18
C LEU A 160 -6.70 8.49 7.00
N THR A 161 -7.21 7.93 8.09
CA THR A 161 -8.33 6.96 8.04
C THR A 161 -9.57 7.59 7.45
N LYS A 162 -9.99 8.78 7.89
CA LYS A 162 -11.17 9.47 7.32
C LYS A 162 -11.01 9.79 5.85
N THR A 163 -9.80 10.13 5.43
CA THR A 163 -9.49 10.52 4.05
C THR A 163 -9.48 9.31 3.13
N PHE A 164 -8.91 8.19 3.57
CA PHE A 164 -8.79 6.98 2.75
C PHE A 164 -10.04 6.11 2.77
N TYR A 165 -10.84 6.19 3.85
CA TYR A 165 -12.05 5.39 4.03
C TYR A 165 -13.01 5.37 2.84
N PRO A 166 -13.50 6.51 2.32
CA PRO A 166 -14.47 6.49 1.22
C PRO A 166 -13.90 5.85 -0.05
N ILE A 167 -12.61 6.04 -0.33
CA ILE A 167 -11.94 5.51 -1.53
C ILE A 167 -11.80 4.01 -1.43
N LEU A 168 -11.35 3.50 -0.29
CA LEU A 168 -11.18 2.07 -0.06
C LEU A 168 -12.52 1.34 0.03
N CYS A 169 -13.57 1.96 0.57
CA CYS A 169 -14.93 1.41 0.53
C CYS A 169 -15.46 1.30 -0.90
N THR A 170 -15.26 2.36 -1.69
CA THR A 170 -15.68 2.39 -3.10
C THR A 170 -14.94 1.33 -3.91
N LEU A 171 -13.61 1.27 -3.75
CA LEU A 171 -12.78 0.24 -4.37
C LEU A 171 -13.26 -1.17 -4.01
N TYR A 172 -13.49 -1.45 -2.73
CA TYR A 172 -13.96 -2.77 -2.28
C TYR A 172 -15.28 -3.16 -2.96
N ALA A 173 -16.25 -2.23 -3.01
CA ALA A 173 -17.54 -2.48 -3.63
C ALA A 173 -17.39 -2.76 -5.14
N GLU A 174 -16.57 -1.98 -5.85
CA GLU A 174 -16.36 -2.13 -7.28
C GLU A 174 -15.61 -3.43 -7.64
N LEU A 175 -14.55 -3.77 -6.91
CA LEU A 175 -13.83 -5.04 -7.09
C LEU A 175 -14.76 -6.24 -6.81
N THR A 176 -15.60 -6.13 -5.79
CA THR A 176 -16.61 -7.16 -5.49
C THR A 176 -17.63 -7.29 -6.62
N SER A 177 -18.11 -6.18 -7.19
CA SER A 177 -19.02 -6.20 -8.33
C SER A 177 -18.39 -6.89 -9.55
N ILE A 178 -17.14 -6.56 -9.86
CA ILE A 178 -16.39 -7.17 -10.99
C ILE A 178 -16.31 -8.69 -10.81
N HIS A 179 -15.95 -9.16 -9.62
CA HIS A 179 -15.88 -10.59 -9.30
C HIS A 179 -17.23 -11.29 -9.38
N LEU A 180 -18.30 -10.64 -8.92
CA LEU A 180 -19.66 -11.19 -9.01
C LEU A 180 -20.17 -11.26 -10.46
N GLU A 181 -19.86 -10.25 -11.28
CA GLU A 181 -20.15 -10.25 -12.72
C GLU A 181 -19.39 -11.38 -13.43
N GLU A 182 -18.12 -11.58 -13.10
CA GLU A 182 -17.29 -12.65 -13.66
C GLU A 182 -17.87 -14.04 -13.34
N LYS A 183 -18.21 -14.29 -12.07
CA LYS A 183 -18.85 -15.54 -11.63
C LYS A 183 -20.16 -15.82 -12.37
N LYS A 184 -21.02 -14.80 -12.53
CA LYS A 184 -22.29 -14.94 -13.25
C LYS A 184 -22.11 -15.32 -14.73
N ASN A 185 -21.01 -14.90 -15.34
CA ASN A 185 -20.72 -15.14 -16.75
C ASN A 185 -19.90 -16.41 -17.01
N GLY A 186 -19.69 -17.27 -16.00
CA GLY A 186 -19.06 -18.58 -16.15
C GLY A 186 -17.56 -18.55 -16.43
N VAL A 187 -16.90 -17.39 -16.30
CA VAL A 187 -15.45 -17.23 -16.42
C VAL A 187 -14.88 -17.42 -15.01
N VAL A 188 -14.63 -18.65 -14.55
CA VAL A 188 -14.24 -18.85 -13.13
C VAL A 188 -12.73 -18.64 -12.95
N GLN A 189 -12.35 -17.52 -12.35
CA GLN A 189 -11.15 -17.41 -11.50
C GLN A 189 -11.57 -16.77 -10.17
N ASN A 190 -11.07 -17.28 -9.05
CA ASN A 190 -11.39 -16.73 -7.73
C ASN A 190 -10.48 -15.50 -7.47
N PHE A 191 -11.05 -14.29 -7.46
CA PHE A 191 -10.33 -13.03 -7.17
C PHE A 191 -10.57 -12.47 -5.77
N LEU A 192 -11.67 -12.87 -5.14
CA LEU A 192 -12.11 -12.45 -3.81
C LEU A 192 -12.88 -13.57 -3.10
#